data_AF-A0AA44WR26-F1
#
_entry.id   AF-A0AA44WR26-F1
#
_cell.length_a   1.000
_cell.length_b   1.000
_cell.length_c   1.000
_cell.angle_alpha   90.00
_cell.angle_beta   90.00
_cell.angle_gamma   90.00
#
_symmetry.space_group_name_H-M   'P 1'
#
loop_
_entity.id
_entity.type
_entity.pdbx_description
1 polymer ?
#
loop_
_entity_poly.entity_id
_entity_poly.type
_entity_poly.pdbx_seq_one_letter_code
_entity_poly.pdbx_strand_id
1 'polypeptide(L)'
;MPLIIVTGLPTSGKSHRAAQLHAYLASHLAASPSKPPYRLHLISDESLSIPRSVYDLSATPAHVRSANASEKDARATTYAAVKRVLSDRDIVILDGGNYIKGWRYQLHCEAKAVRTPCALLQVGCSVDRARSVNEARLKAAAAAAAAAETSAAETSAHGDTAGDNAPTTEAYEPANWENLVFRYEEPNPMTRWDSPLFTLIWEDDDAQAKSVFASLWEAVAGEGRKAVKPNQATVQRSRDAGGDYLYVLDRETQDIVRRILEGQGEEGGGTVSVPNGGGARARELTVELPGRKLGVPQMQRHRRAFVGLNRGGIGLEGVGEFTVTRMREGFVGYLNDAFDKEDV
;
A
#
# COMPACT_ATOMS: atom_id res chain seq x y z
N MET A 1 -1.92 0.29 -10.05
CA MET A 1 -0.88 -0.74 -10.25
C MET A 1 -0.07 -0.86 -8.97
N PRO A 2 0.57 -2.00 -8.70
CA PRO A 2 0.78 -2.41 -7.31
C PRO A 2 1.91 -1.74 -6.53
N LEU A 3 1.70 -1.63 -5.22
CA LEU A 3 2.76 -1.45 -4.23
C LEU A 3 3.30 -2.82 -3.81
N ILE A 4 4.60 -3.03 -3.94
CA ILE A 4 5.29 -4.26 -3.54
C ILE A 4 6.23 -3.91 -2.40
N ILE A 5 5.93 -4.40 -1.21
CA ILE A 5 6.71 -4.12 0.01
C ILE A 5 7.70 -5.25 0.22
N VAL A 6 8.99 -4.98 0.06
CA VAL A 6 10.05 -5.95 0.36
C VAL A 6 10.37 -5.90 1.86
N THR A 7 10.51 -7.04 2.52
CA THR A 7 10.81 -7.11 3.95
C THR A 7 11.74 -8.27 4.27
N GLY A 8 12.49 -8.18 5.36
CA GLY A 8 13.47 -9.18 5.77
C GLY A 8 14.52 -8.60 6.71
N LEU A 9 15.29 -9.48 7.34
CA LEU A 9 16.35 -9.11 8.27
C LEU A 9 17.35 -8.11 7.64
N PRO A 10 18.05 -7.29 8.45
CA PRO A 10 19.19 -6.52 7.96
C PRO A 10 20.16 -7.47 7.23
N THR A 11 20.76 -6.99 6.13
CA THR A 11 21.67 -7.79 5.29
C THR A 11 21.13 -9.13 4.76
N SER A 12 19.80 -9.34 4.72
CA SER A 12 19.18 -10.58 4.22
C SER A 12 19.14 -10.78 2.69
N GLY A 13 19.68 -9.85 1.91
CA GLY A 13 19.61 -9.88 0.44
C GLY A 13 18.38 -9.18 -0.17
N LYS A 14 17.65 -8.37 0.60
CA LYS A 14 16.48 -7.60 0.12
C LYS A 14 16.75 -6.83 -1.17
N SER A 15 17.78 -5.99 -1.18
CA SER A 15 18.13 -5.16 -2.35
C SER A 15 18.50 -5.99 -3.57
N HIS A 16 19.12 -7.16 -3.37
CA HIS A 16 19.42 -8.08 -4.47
C HIS A 16 18.12 -8.62 -5.10
N ARG A 17 17.19 -9.14 -4.29
CA ARG A 17 15.89 -9.64 -4.79
C ARG A 17 15.01 -8.52 -5.35
N ALA A 18 15.06 -7.32 -4.77
CA ALA A 18 14.35 -6.15 -5.28
C ALA A 18 14.86 -5.72 -6.67
N ALA A 19 16.19 -5.74 -6.88
CA ALA A 19 16.79 -5.48 -8.18
C ALA A 19 16.42 -6.55 -9.22
N GLN A 20 16.44 -7.84 -8.83
CA GLN A 20 15.98 -8.93 -9.69
C GLN A 20 14.51 -8.77 -10.09
N LEU A 21 13.63 -8.45 -9.13
CA LEU A 21 12.22 -8.19 -9.38
C LEU A 21 12.02 -6.98 -10.31
N HIS A 22 12.76 -5.89 -10.08
CA HIS A 22 12.71 -4.71 -10.94
C HIS A 22 13.11 -5.05 -12.37
N ALA A 23 14.21 -5.78 -12.57
CA ALA A 23 14.66 -6.22 -13.90
C ALA A 23 13.63 -7.13 -14.58
N TYR A 24 13.07 -8.10 -13.83
CA TYR A 24 12.00 -8.98 -14.31
C TYR A 24 10.79 -8.17 -14.79
N LEU A 25 10.26 -7.27 -13.96
CA LEU A 25 9.10 -6.45 -14.31
C LEU A 25 9.37 -5.50 -15.47
N ALA A 26 10.56 -4.88 -15.53
CA ALA A 26 10.95 -4.04 -16.66
C ALA A 26 10.92 -4.82 -17.98
N SER A 27 11.46 -6.03 -18.00
CA SER A 27 11.43 -6.90 -19.19
C SER A 27 10.00 -7.35 -19.55
N HIS A 28 9.19 -7.67 -18.53
CA HIS A 28 7.81 -8.11 -18.72
C HIS A 28 6.92 -6.99 -19.28
N LEU A 29 7.07 -5.77 -18.77
CA LEU A 29 6.36 -4.58 -19.25
C LEU A 29 6.77 -4.18 -20.67
N ALA A 30 8.04 -4.40 -21.04
CA ALA A 30 8.51 -4.18 -22.40
C ALA A 30 7.95 -5.22 -23.39
N ALA A 31 7.80 -6.47 -22.96
CA ALA A 31 7.26 -7.56 -23.77
C ALA A 31 5.73 -7.49 -23.93
N SER A 32 5.01 -7.01 -22.91
CA SER A 32 3.55 -6.84 -22.91
C SER A 32 3.17 -5.36 -22.69
N PRO A 33 3.27 -4.52 -23.73
CA PRO A 33 3.03 -3.09 -23.60
C PRO A 33 1.54 -2.80 -23.40
N SER A 34 1.20 -2.34 -22.19
CA SER A 34 -0.11 -1.75 -21.88
C SER A 34 -0.28 -0.37 -22.53
N LYS A 35 -1.52 -0.03 -22.91
CA LYS A 35 -1.92 1.33 -23.31
C LYS A 35 -2.93 1.87 -22.30
N PRO A 36 -2.58 2.86 -21.45
CA PRO A 36 -1.30 3.57 -21.35
C PRO A 36 -0.17 2.73 -20.70
N PRO A 37 1.11 3.09 -20.93
CA PRO A 37 2.25 2.36 -20.38
C PRO A 37 2.32 2.53 -18.86
N TYR A 38 2.71 1.46 -18.18
CA TYR A 38 3.00 1.49 -16.76
C TYR A 38 4.39 2.05 -16.49
N ARG A 39 4.54 2.75 -15.37
CA ARG A 39 5.84 3.21 -14.86
C ARG A 39 6.28 2.31 -13.72
N LEU A 40 7.58 2.04 -13.63
CA LEU A 40 8.17 1.20 -12.60
C LEU A 40 9.13 2.03 -11.75
N HIS A 41 8.95 1.98 -10.43
CA HIS A 41 9.76 2.70 -9.45
C HIS A 41 10.37 1.72 -8.46
N LEU A 42 11.66 1.88 -8.17
CA LEU A 42 12.34 1.22 -7.07
C LEU A 42 12.75 2.29 -6.05
N ILE A 43 12.16 2.24 -4.86
CA ILE A 43 12.45 3.15 -3.75
C ILE A 43 13.14 2.34 -2.66
N SER A 44 14.27 2.83 -2.20
CA SER A 44 15.01 2.28 -1.07
C SER A 44 15.50 3.37 -0.12
N ASP A 45 15.88 3.00 1.10
CA ASP A 45 16.54 3.92 2.04
C ASP A 45 17.75 4.59 1.38
N GLU A 46 18.52 3.82 0.62
CA GLU A 46 19.68 4.31 -0.13
C GLU A 46 19.31 5.33 -1.21
N SER A 47 18.27 5.06 -2.01
CA SER A 47 17.79 6.02 -3.02
C SER A 47 17.29 7.35 -2.42
N LEU A 48 16.97 7.34 -1.13
CA LEU A 48 16.52 8.49 -0.35
C LEU A 48 17.62 9.08 0.53
N SER A 49 18.86 8.58 0.41
CA SER A 49 20.01 8.98 1.22
C SER A 49 19.74 8.88 2.73
N ILE A 50 19.01 7.86 3.16
CA ILE A 50 18.72 7.57 4.56
C ILE A 50 19.84 6.65 5.09
N PRO A 51 20.71 7.14 5.99
CA PRO A 51 21.81 6.33 6.51
C PRO A 51 21.30 5.27 7.49
N ARG A 52 22.00 4.13 7.59
CA ARG A 52 21.57 3.03 8.48
C ARG A 52 21.64 3.37 9.97
N SER A 53 22.40 4.40 10.33
CA SER A 53 22.49 4.94 11.68
C SER A 53 21.16 5.48 12.20
N VAL A 54 20.19 5.83 11.34
CA VAL A 54 18.86 6.29 11.81
C VAL A 54 18.11 5.23 12.61
N TYR A 55 18.46 3.95 12.40
CA TYR A 55 17.88 2.80 13.09
C TYR A 55 18.57 2.48 14.42
N ASP A 56 19.69 3.15 14.72
CA ASP A 56 20.39 3.00 15.98
C ASP A 56 19.69 3.83 17.06
N LEU A 57 19.11 3.13 18.04
CA LEU A 57 18.39 3.73 19.15
C LEU A 57 19.29 3.96 20.38
N SER A 58 20.57 3.58 20.31
CA SER A 58 21.52 3.75 21.41
C SER A 58 22.00 5.20 21.58
N ALA A 59 22.06 5.96 20.47
CA ALA A 59 22.53 7.33 20.44
C ALA A 59 21.36 8.32 20.33
N THR A 60 20.68 8.62 21.45
CA THR A 60 19.67 9.68 21.48
C THR A 60 20.25 10.96 22.12
N PRO A 61 20.40 12.08 21.38
CA PRO A 61 20.77 13.35 21.99
C PRO A 61 19.72 13.76 23.04
N ALA A 62 20.17 14.33 24.16
CA ALA A 62 19.32 14.60 25.33
C ALA A 62 18.08 15.48 25.06
N HIS A 63 18.06 16.24 23.96
CA HIS A 63 16.99 17.15 23.57
C HIS A 63 15.95 16.53 22.62
N VAL A 64 16.13 15.27 22.20
CA VAL A 64 15.19 14.62 21.29
C VAL A 64 14.00 14.06 22.06
N ARG A 65 12.78 14.35 21.58
CA ARG A 65 11.52 13.97 22.24
C ARG A 65 11.28 12.46 22.35
N SER A 66 11.99 11.65 21.57
CA SER A 66 11.85 10.19 21.54
C SER A 66 13.14 9.55 21.05
N ALA A 67 13.51 8.41 21.64
CA ALA A 67 14.61 7.57 21.17
C ALA A 67 14.46 7.16 19.69
N ASN A 68 13.22 7.09 19.19
CA ASN A 68 12.91 6.59 17.85
C ASN A 68 12.64 7.73 16.85
N ALA A 69 13.03 8.96 17.16
CA ALA A 69 12.72 10.12 16.32
C ALA A 69 13.38 10.00 14.93
N SER A 70 14.65 9.60 14.87
CA SER A 70 15.39 9.38 13.62
C SER A 70 14.71 8.34 12.73
N GLU A 71 14.34 7.19 13.28
CA GLU A 71 13.63 6.14 12.55
C GLU A 71 12.24 6.61 12.11
N LYS A 72 11.54 7.38 12.95
CA LYS A 72 10.24 7.94 12.60
C LYS A 72 10.35 8.90 11.41
N ASP A 73 11.38 9.74 11.37
CA ASP A 73 11.63 10.69 10.28
C ASP A 73 12.06 9.96 8.99
N ALA A 74 12.85 8.89 9.11
CA ALA A 74 13.15 7.99 8.00
C ALA A 74 11.88 7.39 7.40
N ARG A 75 10.98 6.84 8.24
CA ARG A 75 9.68 6.33 7.78
C ARG A 75 8.82 7.42 7.14
N ALA A 76 8.84 8.65 7.66
CA ALA A 76 8.10 9.76 7.07
C ALA A 76 8.64 10.12 5.67
N THR A 77 9.96 10.14 5.50
CA THR A 77 10.63 10.36 4.21
C THR A 77 10.27 9.28 3.20
N THR A 78 10.40 8.01 3.59
CA THR A 78 10.04 6.86 2.76
C THR A 78 8.55 6.87 2.40
N TYR A 79 7.67 7.15 3.36
CA TYR A 79 6.23 7.28 3.12
C TYR A 79 5.92 8.38 2.10
N ALA A 80 6.54 9.55 2.23
CA ALA A 80 6.36 10.66 1.30
C ALA A 80 6.85 10.30 -0.12
N ALA A 81 7.99 9.61 -0.24
CA ALA A 81 8.52 9.15 -1.51
C ALA A 81 7.56 8.19 -2.22
N VAL A 82 7.09 7.15 -1.52
CA VAL A 82 6.10 6.20 -2.04
C VAL A 82 4.82 6.93 -2.46
N LYS A 83 4.27 7.77 -1.57
CA LYS A 83 3.02 8.49 -1.81
C LYS A 83 3.04 9.40 -3.05
N ARG A 84 4.20 10.00 -3.37
CA ARG A 84 4.34 10.89 -4.55
C ARG A 84 4.19 10.14 -5.87
N VAL A 85 4.60 8.86 -5.92
CA VAL A 85 4.60 8.08 -7.16
C VAL A 85 3.45 7.08 -7.23
N LEU A 86 2.85 6.71 -6.10
CA LEU A 86 1.83 5.68 -6.04
C LEU A 86 0.56 6.11 -6.79
N SER A 87 0.19 5.33 -7.81
CA SER A 87 -1.02 5.60 -8.61
C SER A 87 -1.63 4.31 -9.17
N ASP A 88 -2.71 4.44 -9.92
CA ASP A 88 -3.31 3.34 -10.67
C ASP A 88 -2.44 2.87 -11.86
N ARG A 89 -1.43 3.64 -12.28
CA ARG A 89 -0.53 3.36 -13.42
C ARG A 89 0.95 3.14 -13.06
N ASP A 90 1.29 3.29 -11.79
CA ASP A 90 2.66 3.14 -11.29
C ASP A 90 2.80 1.84 -10.51
N ILE A 91 3.85 1.09 -10.78
CA ILE A 91 4.32 -0.03 -9.96
C ILE A 91 5.42 0.49 -9.07
N VAL A 92 5.30 0.28 -7.76
CA VAL A 92 6.29 0.75 -6.78
C VAL A 92 6.83 -0.44 -6.02
N ILE A 93 8.13 -0.69 -6.15
CA ILE A 93 8.88 -1.63 -5.32
C ILE A 93 9.52 -0.83 -4.19
N LEU A 94 9.19 -1.17 -2.95
CA LEU A 94 9.80 -0.57 -1.76
C LEU A 94 10.80 -1.54 -1.13
N ASP A 95 12.09 -1.30 -1.39
CA ASP A 95 13.22 -2.01 -0.78
C ASP A 95 13.64 -1.34 0.53
N GLY A 96 13.22 -1.90 1.66
CA GLY A 96 13.59 -1.38 2.97
C GLY A 96 13.49 -2.46 4.05
N GLY A 97 13.84 -2.11 5.29
CA GLY A 97 13.69 -3.03 6.41
C GLY A 97 12.23 -3.50 6.58
N ASN A 98 11.29 -2.55 6.53
CA ASN A 98 9.85 -2.77 6.60
C ASN A 98 9.44 -3.78 7.69
N TYR A 99 10.15 -3.77 8.83
CA TYR A 99 10.14 -4.83 9.83
C TYR A 99 9.07 -4.66 10.90
N ILE A 100 8.33 -3.54 10.89
CA ILE A 100 7.26 -3.24 11.85
C ILE A 100 5.91 -3.47 11.17
N LYS A 101 5.04 -4.27 11.77
CA LYS A 101 3.68 -4.55 11.30
C LYS A 101 2.84 -3.28 11.16
N GLY A 102 2.91 -2.37 12.13
CA GLY A 102 2.21 -1.09 12.07
C GLY A 102 2.62 -0.23 10.87
N TRP A 103 3.89 -0.30 10.48
CA TRP A 103 4.42 0.39 9.30
C TRP A 103 3.94 -0.27 8.00
N ARG A 104 3.98 -1.61 7.90
CA ARG A 104 3.41 -2.33 6.74
C ARG A 104 1.91 -2.07 6.59
N TYR A 105 1.17 -2.01 7.70
CA TYR A 105 -0.23 -1.61 7.71
C TYR A 105 -0.46 -0.19 7.16
N GLN A 106 0.38 0.77 7.55
CA GLN A 106 0.30 2.14 7.04
C GLN A 106 0.48 2.19 5.52
N LEU A 107 1.48 1.48 4.98
CA LEU A 107 1.73 1.38 3.54
C LEU A 107 0.57 0.71 2.80
N HIS A 108 0.03 -0.39 3.36
CA HIS A 108 -1.16 -1.04 2.82
C HIS A 108 -2.36 -0.10 2.76
N CYS A 109 -2.59 0.70 3.81
CA CYS A 109 -3.64 1.70 3.82
C CYS A 109 -3.46 2.76 2.72
N GLU A 110 -2.22 3.17 2.44
CA GLU A 110 -1.94 4.13 1.38
C GLU A 110 -2.24 3.55 -0.01
N ALA A 111 -1.77 2.34 -0.30
CA ALA A 111 -2.11 1.62 -1.52
C ALA A 111 -3.62 1.48 -1.69
N LYS A 112 -4.32 1.12 -0.61
CA LYS A 112 -5.78 1.03 -0.59
C LYS A 112 -6.47 2.38 -0.86
N ALA A 113 -5.93 3.49 -0.33
CA ALA A 113 -6.49 4.82 -0.52
C ALA A 113 -6.49 5.24 -2.00
N VAL A 114 -5.41 4.91 -2.73
CA VAL A 114 -5.29 5.16 -4.18
C VAL A 114 -5.77 3.98 -5.05
N ARG A 115 -6.53 3.04 -4.46
CA ARG A 115 -7.19 1.92 -5.16
C ARG A 115 -6.22 0.98 -5.88
N THR A 116 -5.03 0.83 -5.32
CA THR A 116 -3.95 0.02 -5.87
C THR A 116 -3.72 -1.23 -5.02
N PRO A 117 -3.48 -2.40 -5.63
CA PRO A 117 -3.10 -3.62 -4.91
C PRO A 117 -1.79 -3.45 -4.15
N CYS A 118 -1.65 -4.18 -3.06
CA CYS A 118 -0.44 -4.22 -2.24
C CYS A 118 -0.07 -5.69 -2.03
N ALA A 119 1.21 -6.03 -2.16
CA ALA A 119 1.74 -7.35 -1.82
C ALA A 119 3.02 -7.23 -1.01
N LEU A 120 3.34 -8.27 -0.24
CA LEU A 120 4.60 -8.38 0.48
C LEU A 120 5.50 -9.40 -0.20
N LEU A 121 6.78 -9.07 -0.31
CA LEU A 121 7.85 -9.99 -0.68
C LEU A 121 8.82 -10.11 0.51
N GLN A 122 8.74 -11.21 1.24
CA GLN A 122 9.66 -11.52 2.32
C GLN A 122 10.91 -12.20 1.75
N VAL A 123 12.08 -11.65 2.06
CA VAL A 123 13.37 -12.27 1.76
C VAL A 123 13.90 -12.97 3.01
N GLY A 124 13.81 -14.29 3.00
CA GLY A 124 14.16 -15.19 4.09
C GLY A 124 15.63 -15.59 4.09
N CYS A 125 16.23 -15.58 5.28
CA CYS A 125 17.62 -15.93 5.51
C CYS A 125 17.80 -16.34 6.97
N SER A 126 18.72 -17.26 7.26
CA SER A 126 19.13 -17.51 8.65
C SER A 126 19.83 -16.28 9.25
N VAL A 127 19.67 -16.08 10.55
CA VAL A 127 20.31 -14.97 11.28
C VAL A 127 21.83 -15.01 11.09
N ASP A 128 22.45 -16.21 11.17
CA ASP A 128 23.90 -16.37 11.02
C ASP A 128 24.38 -16.00 9.62
N ARG A 129 23.63 -16.36 8.58
CA ARG A 129 23.98 -15.97 7.20
C ARG A 129 23.89 -14.47 7.03
N ALA A 130 22.81 -13.84 7.50
CA ALA A 130 22.65 -12.38 7.44
C ALA A 130 23.76 -11.66 8.24
N ARG A 131 24.14 -12.18 9.42
CA ARG A 131 25.24 -11.67 10.25
C ARG A 131 26.57 -11.75 9.51
N SER A 132 26.87 -12.89 8.88
CA SER A 132 28.11 -13.09 8.12
C SER A 132 28.28 -12.07 6.99
N VAL A 133 27.18 -11.65 6.36
CA VAL A 133 27.21 -10.60 5.33
C VAL A 133 27.49 -9.23 5.94
N ASN A 134 26.92 -8.93 7.11
CA ASN A 134 27.23 -7.68 7.80
C ASN A 134 28.71 -7.63 8.24
N GLU A 135 29.24 -8.72 8.78
CA GLU A 135 30.66 -8.84 9.15
C GLU A 135 31.59 -8.69 7.95
N ALA A 136 31.24 -9.30 6.81
CA ALA A 136 32.01 -9.15 5.58
C ALA A 136 32.04 -7.68 5.11
N ARG A 137 30.91 -6.97 5.21
CA ARG A 137 30.82 -5.53 4.89
C ARG A 137 31.63 -4.67 5.87
N LEU A 138 31.60 -4.97 7.16
CA LEU A 138 32.43 -4.29 8.17
C LEU A 138 33.93 -4.49 7.88
N LYS A 139 34.35 -5.72 7.56
CA LYS A 139 35.74 -6.02 7.19
C LYS A 139 36.16 -5.28 5.91
N ALA A 140 35.30 -5.24 4.90
CA ALA A 140 35.55 -4.52 3.66
C ALA A 140 35.67 -3.01 3.91
N ALA A 141 34.80 -2.42 4.74
CA ALA A 141 34.86 -1.01 5.11
C ALA A 141 36.14 -0.66 5.89
N ALA A 142 36.54 -1.51 6.85
CA ALA A 142 37.78 -1.32 7.59
C ALA A 142 39.03 -1.42 6.67
N ALA A 143 39.03 -2.36 5.73
CA ALA A 143 40.11 -2.48 4.75
C ALA A 143 40.18 -1.25 3.82
N ALA A 144 39.02 -0.74 3.37
CA ALA A 144 38.95 0.47 2.56
C ALA A 144 39.45 1.71 3.33
N ALA A 145 39.08 1.85 4.61
CA ALA A 145 39.56 2.94 5.48
C ALA A 145 41.09 2.87 5.68
N ALA A 146 41.65 1.69 5.94
CA ALA A 146 43.09 1.50 6.08
C ALA A 146 43.85 1.81 4.77
N ALA A 147 43.28 1.43 3.62
CA ALA A 147 43.85 1.76 2.31
C ALA A 147 43.80 3.29 2.04
N ALA A 148 42.70 3.95 2.42
CA ALA A 148 42.55 5.39 2.30
C ALA A 148 43.57 6.15 3.17
N GLU A 149 43.77 5.73 4.42
CA GLU A 149 44.79 6.30 5.33
C GLU A 149 46.22 6.12 4.80
N THR A 150 46.50 4.99 4.13
CA THR A 150 47.80 4.73 3.50
C THR A 150 48.01 5.60 2.25
N SER A 151 46.95 5.85 1.47
CA SER A 151 47.00 6.72 0.27
C SER A 151 46.98 8.22 0.58
N ALA A 152 46.36 8.63 1.69
CA ALA A 152 46.33 10.02 2.14
C ALA A 152 47.71 10.52 2.62
N ALA A 153 48.64 9.61 2.91
CA ALA A 153 50.03 9.93 3.21
C ALA A 153 50.85 10.33 1.96
N GLU A 154 50.36 10.10 0.73
CA GLU A 154 51.13 10.31 -0.50
C GLU A 154 50.55 11.30 -1.51
N THR A 155 49.39 11.95 -1.31
CA THR A 155 48.93 12.95 -2.29
C THR A 155 48.09 14.09 -1.69
N SER A 156 48.73 15.24 -1.47
CA SER A 156 48.07 16.53 -1.33
C SER A 156 47.84 17.16 -2.71
N ALA A 157 46.75 16.82 -3.40
CA ALA A 157 46.27 17.62 -4.53
C ALA A 157 44.78 17.40 -4.80
N HIS A 158 44.08 18.54 -4.89
CA HIS A 158 42.71 18.77 -5.32
C HIS A 158 42.09 17.73 -6.28
N GLY A 159 40.84 17.36 -5.99
CA GLY A 159 39.96 16.69 -6.94
C GLY A 159 38.56 16.49 -6.38
N ASP A 160 37.70 17.50 -6.52
CA ASP A 160 36.25 17.32 -6.48
C ASP A 160 35.87 16.32 -7.58
N THR A 161 35.29 15.18 -7.19
CA THR A 161 34.59 14.31 -8.13
C THR A 161 33.22 13.96 -7.59
N ALA A 162 32.23 14.58 -8.21
CA ALA A 162 30.83 14.22 -8.11
C ALA A 162 30.57 12.88 -8.80
N GLY A 163 29.69 12.09 -8.20
CA GLY A 163 28.91 11.06 -8.89
C GLY A 163 29.27 9.62 -8.53
N ASP A 164 28.93 9.18 -7.31
CA ASP A 164 28.81 7.75 -7.02
C ASP A 164 27.35 7.39 -6.76
N ASN A 165 26.68 7.00 -7.84
CA ASN A 165 25.40 6.29 -7.80
C ASN A 165 25.67 4.77 -7.81
N ALA A 166 26.70 4.33 -7.08
CA ALA A 166 26.94 2.93 -6.81
C ALA A 166 26.14 2.54 -5.56
N PRO A 167 25.45 1.37 -5.55
CA PRO A 167 24.79 0.88 -4.34
C PRO A 167 25.85 0.65 -3.26
N THR A 168 25.96 1.60 -2.35
CA THR A 168 26.74 1.59 -1.13
C THR A 168 26.30 0.39 -0.29
N THR A 169 27.14 -0.65 -0.33
CA THR A 169 27.07 -1.78 0.57
C THR A 169 27.53 -1.38 1.96
N GLU A 170 26.92 -0.33 2.54
CA GLU A 170 27.20 0.13 3.91
C GLU A 170 27.06 -1.07 4.85
N ALA A 171 27.75 -1.07 5.99
CA ALA A 171 27.51 -2.04 7.05
C ALA A 171 26.53 -1.45 8.08
N TYR A 172 25.95 -2.30 8.91
CA TYR A 172 25.31 -1.84 10.15
C TYR A 172 26.31 -1.96 11.29
N GLU A 173 26.30 -1.01 12.21
CA GLU A 173 26.96 -1.17 13.51
C GLU A 173 26.45 -2.46 14.20
N PRO A 174 27.33 -3.29 14.79
CA PRO A 174 26.93 -4.59 15.34
C PRO A 174 25.77 -4.53 16.33
N ALA A 175 25.78 -3.55 17.25
CA ALA A 175 24.71 -3.38 18.24
C ALA A 175 23.37 -3.01 17.59
N ASN A 176 23.39 -2.14 16.58
CA ASN A 176 22.20 -1.77 15.82
C ASN A 176 21.67 -2.97 15.01
N TRP A 177 22.56 -3.76 14.39
CA TRP A 177 22.20 -4.95 13.63
C TRP A 177 21.47 -5.98 14.50
N GLU A 178 22.03 -6.33 15.67
CA GLU A 178 21.41 -7.28 16.60
C GLU A 178 20.06 -6.75 17.11
N ASN A 179 19.96 -5.45 17.41
CA ASN A 179 18.69 -4.85 17.86
C ASN A 179 17.63 -4.89 16.76
N LEU A 180 18.01 -4.64 15.50
CA LEU A 180 17.13 -4.73 14.34
C LEU A 180 16.61 -6.15 14.11
N VAL A 181 17.46 -7.16 14.28
CA VAL A 181 17.05 -8.58 14.21
C VAL A 181 16.08 -8.92 15.33
N PHE A 182 16.37 -8.51 16.57
CA PHE A 182 15.52 -8.78 17.72
C PHE A 182 14.11 -8.17 17.59
N ARG A 183 14.01 -6.96 17.02
CA ARG A 183 12.73 -6.26 16.83
C ARG A 183 12.03 -6.55 15.50
N TYR A 184 12.53 -7.51 14.71
CA TYR A 184 11.93 -7.89 13.45
C TYR A 184 10.59 -8.60 13.68
N GLU A 185 9.49 -8.05 13.17
CA GLU A 185 8.17 -8.67 13.22
C GLU A 185 7.88 -9.40 11.90
N GLU A 186 7.90 -10.73 11.94
CA GLU A 186 7.65 -11.57 10.76
C GLU A 186 6.27 -11.25 10.12
N PRO A 187 6.20 -11.13 8.78
CA PRO A 187 4.94 -11.00 8.06
C PRO A 187 3.98 -12.14 8.36
N ASN A 188 2.72 -11.80 8.64
CA ASN A 188 1.69 -12.80 8.94
C ASN A 188 0.65 -12.86 7.80
N PRO A 189 0.61 -13.94 6.99
CA PRO A 189 -0.29 -14.05 5.84
C PRO A 189 -1.78 -14.08 6.21
N MET A 190 -2.10 -14.35 7.49
CA MET A 190 -3.48 -14.29 8.00
C MET A 190 -3.98 -12.85 8.16
N THR A 191 -3.08 -11.87 8.18
CA THR A 191 -3.47 -10.46 8.28
C THR A 191 -3.64 -9.85 6.89
N ARG A 192 -4.72 -9.09 6.71
CA ARG A 192 -5.09 -8.48 5.43
C ARG A 192 -4.04 -7.53 4.83
N TRP A 193 -3.17 -6.96 5.66
CA TRP A 193 -2.15 -5.99 5.20
C TRP A 193 -0.81 -6.64 4.85
N ASP A 194 -0.55 -7.84 5.37
CA ASP A 194 0.62 -8.64 4.98
C ASP A 194 0.28 -9.65 3.86
N SER A 195 -0.98 -9.70 3.41
CA SER A 195 -1.48 -10.60 2.36
C SER A 195 -1.80 -9.85 1.06
N PRO A 196 -1.46 -10.39 -0.13
CA PRO A 196 -0.74 -11.65 -0.36
C PRO A 196 0.75 -11.55 0.01
N LEU A 197 1.24 -12.62 0.65
CA LEU A 197 2.64 -12.78 1.07
C LEU A 197 3.36 -13.74 0.12
N PHE A 198 4.49 -13.30 -0.41
CA PHE A 198 5.43 -14.11 -1.19
C PHE A 198 6.75 -14.21 -0.44
N THR A 199 7.41 -15.36 -0.53
CA THR A 199 8.67 -15.59 0.18
C THR A 199 9.73 -16.09 -0.80
N LEU A 200 10.93 -15.52 -0.70
CA LEU A 200 12.13 -16.01 -1.36
C LEU A 200 13.21 -16.25 -0.31
N ILE A 201 13.73 -17.47 -0.24
CA ILE A 201 14.88 -17.77 0.61
C ILE A 201 16.19 -17.48 -0.14
N TRP A 202 17.28 -17.36 0.61
CA TRP A 202 18.59 -17.05 0.04
C TRP A 202 19.05 -18.11 -0.98
N GLU A 203 18.73 -19.37 -0.72
CA GLU A 203 19.16 -20.52 -1.53
C GLU A 203 18.33 -20.71 -2.81
N ASP A 204 17.22 -19.96 -2.96
CA ASP A 204 16.39 -20.05 -4.16
C ASP A 204 17.18 -19.60 -5.39
N ASP A 205 17.19 -20.44 -6.42
CA ASP A 205 17.82 -20.12 -7.69
C ASP A 205 17.01 -19.07 -8.48
N ASP A 206 17.57 -18.65 -9.61
CA ASP A 206 16.93 -17.66 -10.48
C ASP A 206 15.62 -18.18 -11.12
N ALA A 207 15.46 -19.50 -11.26
CA ALA A 207 14.24 -20.09 -11.82
C ALA A 207 13.09 -20.00 -10.81
N GLN A 208 13.36 -20.33 -9.55
CA GLN A 208 12.42 -20.20 -8.45
C GLN A 208 12.07 -18.73 -8.19
N ALA A 209 13.06 -17.83 -8.22
CA ALA A 209 12.82 -16.39 -8.13
C ALA A 209 11.86 -15.89 -9.21
N LYS A 210 12.08 -16.28 -10.47
CA LYS A 210 11.18 -15.94 -11.59
C LYS A 210 9.77 -16.49 -11.40
N SER A 211 9.63 -17.73 -10.91
CA SER A 211 8.33 -18.35 -10.62
C SER A 211 7.55 -17.56 -9.57
N VAL A 212 8.21 -17.13 -8.49
CA VAL A 212 7.60 -16.26 -7.47
C VAL A 212 7.25 -14.90 -8.05
N PHE A 213 8.10 -14.29 -8.87
CA PHE A 213 7.79 -13.00 -9.51
C PHE A 213 6.60 -13.08 -10.47
N ALA A 214 6.45 -14.19 -11.20
CA ALA A 214 5.27 -14.44 -12.03
C ALA A 214 4.00 -14.56 -11.17
N SER A 215 4.06 -15.34 -10.09
CA SER A 215 2.94 -15.50 -9.15
C SER A 215 2.55 -14.19 -8.48
N LEU A 216 3.55 -13.38 -8.12
CA LEU A 216 3.37 -12.03 -7.60
C LEU A 216 2.66 -11.16 -8.62
N TRP A 217 3.17 -11.11 -9.85
CA TRP A 217 2.55 -10.33 -10.94
C TRP A 217 1.08 -10.69 -11.14
N GLU A 218 0.75 -11.98 -11.24
CA GLU A 218 -0.63 -12.42 -11.41
C GLU A 218 -1.54 -11.96 -10.26
N ALA A 219 -1.06 -12.04 -9.01
CA ALA A 219 -1.85 -11.64 -7.85
C ALA A 219 -2.15 -10.13 -7.82
N VAL A 220 -1.22 -9.29 -8.28
CA VAL A 220 -1.32 -7.83 -8.10
C VAL A 220 -1.56 -7.02 -9.38
N ALA A 221 -1.33 -7.60 -10.54
CA ALA A 221 -1.46 -6.97 -11.85
C ALA A 221 -2.18 -7.83 -12.90
N GLY A 222 -2.38 -9.13 -12.65
CA GLY A 222 -3.09 -10.04 -13.54
C GLY A 222 -4.57 -9.67 -13.77
N GLU A 223 -5.16 -10.21 -14.83
CA GLU A 223 -6.54 -9.92 -15.25
C GLU A 223 -7.58 -10.34 -14.19
N GLY A 224 -7.29 -11.39 -13.42
CA GLY A 224 -8.14 -11.89 -12.33
C GLY A 224 -7.99 -11.18 -10.99
N ARG A 225 -7.22 -10.07 -10.91
CA ARG A 225 -6.93 -9.41 -9.64
C ARG A 225 -8.19 -8.87 -8.97
N LYS A 226 -8.29 -9.04 -7.65
CA LYS A 226 -9.39 -8.46 -6.86
C LYS A 226 -9.30 -6.93 -6.88
N ALA A 227 -10.37 -6.27 -7.33
CA ALA A 227 -10.45 -4.81 -7.33
C ALA A 227 -10.33 -4.24 -5.91
N VAL A 228 -9.39 -3.32 -5.70
CA VAL A 228 -9.15 -2.71 -4.39
C VAL A 228 -10.15 -1.59 -4.16
N LYS A 229 -11.12 -1.84 -3.27
CA LYS A 229 -12.10 -0.84 -2.84
C LYS A 229 -11.51 0.00 -1.69
N PRO A 230 -11.43 1.34 -1.81
CA PRO A 230 -10.92 2.21 -0.75
C PRO A 230 -11.84 2.19 0.47
N ASN A 231 -11.30 2.46 1.65
CA ASN A 231 -12.14 2.60 2.85
C ASN A 231 -13.00 3.87 2.72
N GLN A 232 -14.33 3.72 2.81
CA GLN A 232 -15.27 4.85 2.69
C GLN A 232 -15.06 5.95 3.74
N ALA A 233 -14.44 5.62 4.88
CA ALA A 233 -14.08 6.57 5.93
C ALA A 233 -12.85 7.45 5.61
N THR A 234 -11.98 7.02 4.67
CA THR A 234 -10.73 7.70 4.34
C THR A 234 -10.73 8.35 2.94
N VAL A 235 -11.80 8.15 2.16
CA VAL A 235 -12.00 8.92 0.93
C VAL A 235 -12.19 10.38 1.35
N GLN A 236 -11.31 11.28 0.91
CA GLN A 236 -11.46 12.71 1.14
C GLN A 236 -12.75 13.16 0.44
N ARG A 237 -13.70 13.64 1.23
CA ARG A 237 -15.01 14.12 0.81
C ARG A 237 -15.07 15.60 0.96
N SER A 238 -16.15 16.14 0.43
CA SER A 238 -16.04 17.39 -0.22
C SER A 238 -17.09 18.47 0.33
N ARG A 239 -16.91 19.82 0.18
CA ARG A 239 -17.24 21.08 0.94
C ARG A 239 -18.39 21.92 0.40
N ASP A 240 -18.84 21.65 -0.81
CA ASP A 240 -19.83 22.41 -1.55
C ASP A 240 -21.12 21.60 -1.58
N ALA A 241 -21.49 21.10 -0.41
CA ALA A 241 -22.84 20.67 -0.17
C ALA A 241 -23.67 21.95 -0.06
N GLY A 242 -24.43 22.30 -1.10
CA GLY A 242 -25.46 23.34 -1.00
C GLY A 242 -26.32 23.11 0.24
N GLY A 243 -26.87 24.17 0.85
CA GLY A 243 -27.53 24.11 2.16
C GLY A 243 -28.58 23.00 2.34
N ASP A 244 -29.17 22.52 1.24
CA ASP A 244 -30.16 21.43 1.21
C ASP A 244 -29.59 20.01 1.06
N TYR A 245 -28.27 19.83 1.03
CA TYR A 245 -27.63 18.54 0.75
C TYR A 245 -28.12 17.41 1.66
N LEU A 246 -28.17 17.64 2.98
CA LEU A 246 -28.61 16.62 3.93
C LEU A 246 -30.09 16.25 3.72
N TYR A 247 -30.91 17.23 3.35
CA TYR A 247 -32.32 17.00 3.04
C TYR A 247 -32.47 16.18 1.77
N VAL A 248 -31.76 16.53 0.70
CA VAL A 248 -31.78 15.79 -0.56
C VAL A 248 -31.25 14.37 -0.36
N LEU A 249 -30.14 14.20 0.37
CA LEU A 249 -29.56 12.90 0.69
C LEU A 249 -30.56 12.00 1.45
N ASP A 250 -31.23 12.53 2.48
CA ASP A 250 -32.20 11.75 3.25
C ASP A 250 -33.42 11.38 2.38
N ARG A 251 -33.91 12.32 1.56
CA ARG A 251 -35.04 12.09 0.65
C ARG A 251 -34.75 11.01 -0.37
N GLU A 252 -33.62 11.10 -1.08
CA GLU A 252 -33.27 10.15 -2.14
C GLU A 252 -32.96 8.76 -1.56
N THR A 253 -32.25 8.67 -0.44
CA THR A 253 -31.98 7.37 0.21
C THR A 253 -33.26 6.73 0.75
N GLN A 254 -34.22 7.52 1.24
CA GLN A 254 -35.54 7.03 1.67
C GLN A 254 -36.39 6.53 0.48
N ASP A 255 -36.33 7.20 -0.68
CA ASP A 255 -36.99 6.73 -1.91
C ASP A 255 -36.44 5.36 -2.34
N ILE A 256 -35.12 5.18 -2.30
CA ILE A 256 -34.48 3.89 -2.61
C ILE A 256 -34.94 2.80 -1.64
N VAL A 257 -34.94 3.07 -0.33
CA VAL A 257 -35.44 2.12 0.69
C VAL A 257 -36.88 1.71 0.42
N ARG A 258 -37.75 2.67 0.07
CA ARG A 258 -39.15 2.40 -0.25
C ARG A 258 -39.28 1.44 -1.44
N ARG A 259 -38.58 1.72 -2.54
CA ARG A 259 -38.62 0.89 -3.75
C ARG A 259 -38.08 -0.51 -3.52
N ILE A 260 -37.05 -0.68 -2.71
CA ILE A 260 -36.55 -2.01 -2.32
C ILE A 260 -37.62 -2.78 -1.54
N LEU A 261 -38.28 -2.12 -0.58
CA LEU A 261 -39.30 -2.76 0.24
C LEU A 261 -40.55 -3.15 -0.55
N GLU A 262 -40.91 -2.38 -1.60
CA GLU A 262 -42.02 -2.65 -2.52
C GLU A 262 -41.66 -3.69 -3.60
N GLY A 263 -40.41 -3.70 -4.05
CA GLY A 263 -39.93 -4.56 -5.13
C GLY A 263 -39.38 -5.92 -4.69
N GLN A 264 -39.18 -6.15 -3.39
CA GLN A 264 -38.72 -7.46 -2.89
C GLN A 264 -39.83 -8.52 -2.97
N GLY A 265 -39.48 -9.73 -3.39
CA GLY A 265 -40.39 -10.90 -3.39
C GLY A 265 -40.74 -11.37 -1.98
N GLU A 266 -41.80 -12.19 -1.86
CA GLU A 266 -42.26 -12.69 -0.55
C GLU A 266 -41.20 -13.53 0.18
N GLU A 267 -40.39 -14.29 -0.57
CA GLU A 267 -39.34 -15.17 -0.06
C GLU A 267 -37.98 -14.45 0.14
N GLY A 268 -37.85 -13.20 -0.30
CA GLY A 268 -36.57 -12.47 -0.34
C GLY A 268 -35.70 -12.85 -1.54
N GLY A 269 -34.52 -12.23 -1.64
CA GLY A 269 -33.61 -12.43 -2.78
C GLY A 269 -34.04 -11.73 -4.07
N GLY A 270 -33.19 -11.87 -5.10
CA GLY A 270 -33.41 -11.32 -6.43
C GLY A 270 -32.76 -9.96 -6.65
N THR A 271 -33.22 -9.23 -7.67
CA THR A 271 -32.72 -7.89 -8.00
C THR A 271 -33.85 -6.88 -8.06
N VAL A 272 -33.60 -5.65 -7.59
CA VAL A 272 -34.54 -4.54 -7.67
C VAL A 272 -33.94 -3.42 -8.50
N SER A 273 -34.64 -3.01 -9.56
CA SER A 273 -34.30 -1.85 -10.37
C SER A 273 -34.75 -0.55 -9.73
N VAL A 274 -33.83 0.41 -9.62
CA VAL A 274 -34.07 1.72 -9.04
C VAL A 274 -33.59 2.80 -10.01
N PRO A 275 -34.47 3.68 -10.51
CA PRO A 275 -34.06 4.83 -11.33
C PRO A 275 -32.96 5.68 -10.68
N ASN A 276 -31.97 6.10 -11.47
CA ASN A 276 -30.85 6.94 -11.06
C ASN A 276 -31.17 8.45 -11.09
N GLY A 277 -32.44 8.85 -11.01
CA GLY A 277 -32.86 10.25 -11.10
C GLY A 277 -34.33 10.42 -11.48
N GLY A 278 -34.77 11.67 -11.60
CA GLY A 278 -36.18 12.03 -11.83
C GLY A 278 -36.61 12.20 -13.30
N GLY A 279 -35.73 11.94 -14.27
CA GLY A 279 -36.05 12.10 -15.70
C GLY A 279 -36.49 10.79 -16.37
N ALA A 280 -37.33 10.88 -17.41
CA ALA A 280 -37.82 9.74 -18.20
C ALA A 280 -36.73 8.94 -18.95
N ARG A 281 -35.47 9.40 -18.92
CA ARG A 281 -34.28 8.71 -19.45
C ARG A 281 -33.24 8.38 -18.36
N ALA A 282 -33.64 8.36 -17.10
CA ALA A 282 -32.73 8.03 -16.01
C ALA A 282 -32.24 6.58 -16.16
N ARG A 283 -30.93 6.37 -16.10
CA ARG A 283 -30.32 5.04 -16.04
C ARG A 283 -30.90 4.27 -14.85
N GLU A 284 -31.09 2.96 -14.97
CA GLU A 284 -31.48 2.12 -13.83
C GLU A 284 -30.25 1.65 -13.05
N LEU A 285 -30.36 1.64 -11.72
CA LEU A 285 -29.41 1.04 -10.81
C LEU A 285 -29.99 -0.28 -10.30
N THR A 286 -29.16 -1.31 -10.25
CA THR A 286 -29.57 -2.64 -9.79
C THR A 286 -29.10 -2.85 -8.35
N VAL A 287 -30.05 -3.15 -7.46
CA VAL A 287 -29.78 -3.58 -6.10
C VAL A 287 -29.90 -5.10 -6.05
N GLU A 288 -28.83 -5.78 -5.64
CA GLU A 288 -28.82 -7.23 -5.46
C GLU A 288 -29.27 -7.53 -4.03
N LEU A 289 -30.39 -8.25 -3.87
CA LEU A 289 -30.96 -8.55 -2.56
C LEU A 289 -30.38 -9.85 -2.01
N PRO A 290 -30.07 -9.91 -0.70
CA PRO A 290 -29.63 -11.14 -0.06
C PRO A 290 -30.76 -12.18 -0.07
N GLY A 291 -30.42 -13.46 0.08
CA GLY A 291 -31.37 -14.60 0.02
C GLY A 291 -32.42 -14.66 1.15
N ARG A 292 -32.69 -13.54 1.81
CA ARG A 292 -33.66 -13.36 2.89
C ARG A 292 -34.45 -12.07 2.71
N LYS A 293 -35.66 -12.02 3.25
CA LYS A 293 -36.51 -10.84 3.22
C LYS A 293 -35.92 -9.70 4.06
N LEU A 294 -35.84 -8.50 3.51
CA LEU A 294 -35.31 -7.32 4.17
C LEU A 294 -36.43 -6.59 4.94
N GLY A 295 -36.24 -6.45 6.25
CA GLY A 295 -37.16 -5.71 7.11
C GLY A 295 -36.94 -4.20 7.07
N VAL A 296 -38.01 -3.43 7.33
CA VAL A 296 -37.93 -1.96 7.49
C VAL A 296 -36.84 -1.54 8.50
N PRO A 297 -36.68 -2.18 9.67
CA PRO A 297 -35.65 -1.80 10.63
C PRO A 297 -34.23 -1.99 10.11
N GLN A 298 -33.98 -3.04 9.31
CA GLN A 298 -32.68 -3.33 8.72
C GLN A 298 -32.33 -2.29 7.65
N MET A 299 -33.25 -2.01 6.73
CA MET A 299 -33.05 -0.98 5.71
C MET A 299 -32.84 0.41 6.32
N GLN A 300 -33.56 0.74 7.40
CA GLN A 300 -33.36 1.99 8.13
C GLN A 300 -32.00 2.05 8.85
N ARG A 301 -31.44 0.92 9.30
CA ARG A 301 -30.05 0.87 9.82
C ARG A 301 -29.04 1.15 8.72
N HIS A 302 -29.13 0.49 7.57
CA HIS A 302 -28.24 0.75 6.43
C HIS A 302 -28.34 2.20 5.95
N ARG A 303 -29.56 2.76 5.86
CA ARG A 303 -29.76 4.17 5.54
C ARG A 303 -29.09 5.10 6.54
N ARG A 304 -29.33 4.94 7.85
CA ARG A 304 -28.71 5.78 8.88
C ARG A 304 -27.19 5.67 8.88
N ALA A 305 -26.64 4.48 8.67
CA ALA A 305 -25.19 4.28 8.56
C ALA A 305 -24.62 5.02 7.34
N PHE A 306 -25.27 4.90 6.17
CA PHE A 306 -24.87 5.62 4.97
C PHE A 306 -25.00 7.13 5.11
N VAL A 307 -26.13 7.64 5.60
CA VAL A 307 -26.34 9.07 5.86
C VAL A 307 -25.31 9.58 6.88
N GLY A 308 -25.03 8.81 7.94
CA GLY A 308 -23.99 9.13 8.92
C GLY A 308 -22.60 9.27 8.31
N LEU A 309 -22.21 8.34 7.44
CA LEU A 309 -20.96 8.42 6.67
C LEU A 309 -20.90 9.67 5.79
N ASN A 310 -22.04 10.06 5.21
CA ASN A 310 -22.17 11.16 4.26
C ASN A 310 -22.59 12.50 4.90
N ARG A 311 -22.73 12.57 6.23
CA ARG A 311 -23.22 13.76 6.96
C ARG A 311 -22.20 14.90 7.02
N GLY A 312 -20.91 14.59 6.97
CA GLY A 312 -19.80 15.55 7.13
C GLY A 312 -19.32 16.19 5.82
N GLY A 313 -20.22 16.70 4.97
CA GLY A 313 -19.89 17.31 3.67
C GLY A 313 -19.05 18.59 3.72
N ILE A 314 -17.80 18.51 4.21
CA ILE A 314 -16.83 19.60 4.32
C ILE A 314 -15.47 19.16 3.68
N GLY A 315 -15.15 19.57 2.42
CA GLY A 315 -13.84 19.49 1.66
C GLY A 315 -13.75 19.36 0.06
N LEU A 316 -14.55 20.07 -0.82
CA LEU A 316 -15.15 19.88 -2.23
C LEU A 316 -14.28 19.33 -3.33
N GLU A 317 -12.98 19.42 -3.20
CA GLU A 317 -12.31 20.03 -4.35
C GLU A 317 -11.98 19.03 -5.47
N GLY A 318 -12.14 17.71 -5.25
CA GLY A 318 -11.69 16.68 -6.20
C GLY A 318 -12.74 15.76 -6.83
N VAL A 319 -13.96 15.67 -6.29
CA VAL A 319 -15.01 14.78 -6.81
C VAL A 319 -16.23 15.65 -7.02
N GLY A 320 -16.47 16.06 -8.28
CA GLY A 320 -17.49 17.04 -8.65
C GLY A 320 -18.86 16.88 -7.96
N GLU A 321 -19.64 17.95 -7.99
CA GLU A 321 -20.96 18.11 -7.39
C GLU A 321 -21.70 16.79 -7.10
N PHE A 322 -22.03 16.56 -5.82
CA PHE A 322 -22.74 15.36 -5.38
C PHE A 322 -24.21 15.46 -5.80
N THR A 323 -24.42 15.31 -7.10
CA THR A 323 -25.72 15.32 -7.77
C THR A 323 -26.60 14.19 -7.25
N VAL A 324 -27.92 14.34 -7.42
CA VAL A 324 -28.91 13.29 -7.05
C VAL A 324 -28.53 11.92 -7.64
N THR A 325 -28.01 11.89 -8.86
CA THR A 325 -27.50 10.66 -9.51
C THR A 325 -26.38 10.01 -8.70
N ARG A 326 -25.35 10.77 -8.32
CA ARG A 326 -24.23 10.26 -7.50
C ARG A 326 -24.65 9.81 -6.11
N MET A 327 -25.63 10.49 -5.49
CA MET A 327 -26.18 10.05 -4.19
C MET A 327 -26.82 8.67 -4.31
N ARG A 328 -27.62 8.46 -5.36
CA ARG A 328 -28.32 7.20 -5.61
C ARG A 328 -27.33 6.07 -5.97
N GLU A 329 -26.37 6.35 -6.85
CA GLU A 329 -25.27 5.43 -7.18
C GLU A 329 -24.47 5.02 -5.93
N GLY A 330 -24.10 6.00 -5.11
CA GLY A 330 -23.33 5.77 -3.89
C GLY A 330 -24.08 4.91 -2.87
N PHE A 331 -25.39 5.15 -2.70
CA PHE A 331 -26.20 4.36 -1.76
C PHE A 331 -26.45 2.95 -2.27
N VAL A 332 -26.77 2.76 -3.56
CA VAL A 332 -26.94 1.42 -4.15
C VAL A 332 -25.63 0.62 -4.06
N GLY A 333 -24.50 1.23 -4.40
CA GLY A 333 -23.19 0.59 -4.26
C GLY A 333 -22.87 0.20 -2.81
N TYR A 334 -23.23 1.05 -1.84
CA TYR A 334 -23.10 0.73 -0.42
C TYR A 334 -23.98 -0.44 0.01
N LEU A 335 -25.22 -0.54 -0.50
CA LEU A 335 -26.13 -1.63 -0.19
C LEU A 335 -25.61 -2.97 -0.72
N ASN A 336 -25.22 -3.03 -2.00
CA ASN A 336 -24.67 -4.25 -2.59
C ASN A 336 -23.39 -4.68 -1.83
N ASP A 337 -22.49 -3.74 -1.52
CA ASP A 337 -21.28 -4.01 -0.71
C ASP A 337 -21.58 -4.47 0.73
N ALA A 338 -22.76 -4.12 1.27
CA ALA A 338 -23.18 -4.52 2.61
C ALA A 338 -23.81 -5.92 2.57
N PHE A 339 -24.63 -6.21 1.57
CA PHE A 339 -25.28 -7.50 1.39
C PHE A 339 -24.28 -8.60 1.02
N ASP A 340 -23.31 -8.31 0.14
CA ASP A 340 -22.20 -9.22 -0.19
C ASP A 340 -21.40 -9.70 1.03
N LYS A 341 -21.34 -8.89 2.09
CA LYS A 341 -20.62 -9.24 3.33
C LYS A 341 -21.47 -10.01 4.33
N GLU A 342 -22.78 -9.96 4.20
CA GLU A 342 -23.72 -10.67 5.07
C GLU A 342 -24.03 -12.08 4.55
N ASP A 343 -23.83 -12.33 3.26
CA ASP A 343 -24.01 -13.63 2.61
C ASP A 343 -22.76 -14.55 2.67
N VAL A 344 -21.66 -14.08 3.31
CA VAL A 344 -20.42 -14.85 3.61
C VAL A 344 -20.36 -15.15 5.10
#